data_AF-A0A941TP32-F1
#
_entry.id   AF-A0A941TP32-F1
#
_cell.length_a   1.000
_cell.length_b   1.000
_cell.length_c   1.000
_cell.angle_alpha   90.00
_cell.angle_beta   90.00
_cell.angle_gamma   90.00
#
_symmetry.space_group_name_H-M   'P 1'
#
loop_
_entity.id
_entity.type
_entity.pdbx_description
1 polymer ?
#
loop_
_entity_poly.entity_id
_entity_poly.type
_entity_poly.pdbx_seq_one_letter_code
_entity_poly.pdbx_strand_id
1 'polypeptide(L)'
;MAALLCALCLTGCGPAPARPILVNRTPPAELVRPCPAEPAIPAVFMDDREMATWTDQAVESGRECRAAHRALSDWAKNPPQVK
;
A
#
# COMPACT_ATOMS: atom_id res chain seq x y z
N MET A 1 -38.97 -46.22 16.68
CA MET A 1 -38.84 -44.98 15.88
C MET A 1 -38.07 -43.90 16.66
N ALA A 2 -36.89 -44.21 17.22
CA ALA A 2 -36.08 -43.23 17.97
C ALA A 2 -34.68 -43.03 17.36
N ALA A 3 -34.19 -44.00 16.59
CA ALA A 3 -32.85 -43.95 15.98
C ALA A 3 -32.73 -42.96 14.80
N LEU A 4 -33.85 -42.65 14.12
CA LEU A 4 -33.85 -41.72 12.98
C LEU A 4 -33.66 -40.25 13.40
N LEU A 5 -34.00 -39.89 14.64
CA LEU A 5 -33.88 -38.52 15.14
C LEU A 5 -32.45 -38.16 15.59
N CYS A 6 -31.66 -39.13 16.04
CA CYS A 6 -30.25 -38.88 16.42
C CYS A 6 -29.33 -38.64 15.22
N ALA A 7 -29.68 -39.13 14.02
CA ALA A 7 -28.88 -38.93 12.81
C ALA A 7 -28.94 -37.48 12.28
N LEU A 8 -29.99 -36.73 12.63
CA LEU A 8 -30.20 -35.34 12.18
C LEU A 8 -29.40 -34.32 13.00
N CYS A 9 -28.87 -34.70 14.17
CA CYS A 9 -28.06 -33.80 15.00
C CYS A 9 -26.58 -33.70 14.56
N LEU A 10 -26.13 -34.60 13.67
CA LEU A 10 -24.73 -34.67 13.22
C LEU A 10 -24.42 -33.74 12.04
N THR A 11 -25.42 -33.17 11.38
CA THR A 11 -25.23 -32.27 10.22
C THR A 11 -24.94 -30.82 10.61
N GLY A 12 -24.97 -30.48 11.91
CA GLY A 12 -24.74 -29.13 12.42
C GLY A 12 -23.27 -28.76 12.68
N CYS A 13 -22.36 -29.73 12.75
CA CYS A 13 -20.93 -29.48 12.90
C CYS A 13 -20.29 -29.20 11.53
N GLY A 14 -20.60 -28.03 10.97
CA GLY A 14 -19.81 -27.47 9.88
C GLY A 14 -18.38 -27.16 10.37
N PRO A 15 -17.37 -27.23 9.50
CA PRO A 15 -16.01 -26.82 9.86
C PRO A 15 -16.05 -25.40 10.41
N ALA A 16 -15.33 -25.18 11.53
CA ALA A 16 -15.22 -23.86 12.12
C ALA A 16 -14.71 -22.86 11.06
N PRO A 17 -15.29 -21.66 10.97
CA PRO A 17 -14.80 -20.66 10.03
C PRO A 17 -13.32 -20.40 10.30
N ALA A 18 -12.54 -20.29 9.23
CA ALA A 18 -11.13 -19.93 9.35
C ALA A 18 -11.01 -18.65 10.16
N ARG A 19 -10.24 -18.69 11.25
CA ARG A 19 -9.99 -17.50 12.07
C ARG A 19 -9.26 -16.47 11.20
N PRO A 20 -9.63 -15.19 11.26
CA PRO A 20 -8.92 -14.16 10.51
C PRO A 20 -7.45 -14.15 10.95
N ILE A 21 -6.54 -14.30 9.98
CA ILE A 21 -5.11 -14.16 10.23
C ILE A 21 -4.83 -12.66 10.39
N LEU A 22 -4.32 -12.27 11.55
CA LEU A 22 -3.80 -10.92 11.78
C LEU A 22 -2.45 -10.80 11.05
N VAL A 23 -2.49 -10.27 9.84
CA VAL A 23 -1.27 -9.95 9.09
C VAL A 23 -0.71 -8.65 9.65
N ASN A 24 0.56 -8.66 10.09
CA ASN A 24 1.23 -7.42 10.51
C ASN A 24 1.39 -6.51 9.28
N ARG A 25 0.59 -5.45 9.21
CA ARG A 25 0.59 -4.46 8.13
C ARG A 25 1.57 -3.31 8.42
N THR A 26 2.78 -3.64 8.87
CA THR A 26 3.84 -2.63 8.94
C THR A 26 4.52 -2.58 7.56
N PRO A 27 4.44 -1.46 6.83
CA PRO A 27 5.13 -1.33 5.55
C PRO A 27 6.65 -1.35 5.76
N PRO A 28 7.43 -1.92 4.81
CA PRO A 28 8.89 -1.81 4.81
C PRO A 28 9.35 -0.35 4.89
N ALA A 29 10.42 -0.09 5.65
CA ALA A 29 10.91 1.26 5.90
C ALA A 29 11.27 2.01 4.60
N GLU A 30 11.69 1.28 3.58
CA GLU A 30 12.05 1.80 2.26
C GLU A 30 10.85 2.42 1.52
N LEU A 31 9.63 2.00 1.85
CA LEU A 31 8.37 2.49 1.26
C LEU A 31 7.80 3.71 2.01
N VAL A 32 8.27 3.97 3.23
CA VAL A 32 7.84 5.11 4.07
C VAL A 32 8.92 6.19 4.15
N ARG A 33 9.89 6.18 3.24
CA ARG A 33 10.93 7.20 3.19
C ARG A 33 10.29 8.59 2.96
N PRO A 34 10.80 9.66 3.61
CA PRO A 34 10.39 11.02 3.28
C PRO A 34 10.64 11.31 1.81
N CYS A 35 9.70 11.99 1.16
CA CYS A 35 9.90 12.43 -0.22
C CYS A 35 10.98 13.54 -0.27
N PRO A 36 11.77 13.61 -1.36
CA PRO A 36 12.66 14.75 -1.60
C PRO A 36 11.87 16.06 -1.53
N ALA A 37 12.50 17.12 -1.02
CA ALA A 37 11.89 18.43 -1.02
C ALA A 37 11.69 18.92 -2.46
N GLU A 38 10.53 19.48 -2.75
CA GLU A 38 10.26 20.14 -4.01
C GLU A 38 11.07 21.45 -4.08
N PRO A 39 11.67 21.81 -5.23
CA PRO A 39 12.34 23.09 -5.38
C PRO A 39 11.35 24.24 -5.20
N ALA A 40 11.74 25.27 -4.45
CA ALA A 40 10.92 26.46 -4.28
C ALA A 40 10.67 27.13 -5.63
N ILE A 41 9.41 27.50 -5.90
CA ILE A 41 9.03 28.23 -7.10
C ILE A 41 9.47 29.70 -6.94
N PRO A 42 10.31 30.23 -7.86
CA PRO A 42 10.61 31.65 -7.90
C PRO A 42 9.35 32.48 -8.18
N ALA A 43 9.23 33.67 -7.57
CA ALA A 43 8.11 34.57 -7.84
C ALA A 43 8.08 35.03 -9.32
N VAL A 44 9.26 35.13 -9.94
CA VAL A 44 9.48 35.45 -11.35
C VAL A 44 10.71 34.68 -11.79
N PHE A 45 10.64 34.02 -12.96
CA PHE A 45 11.81 33.45 -13.62
C PHE A 45 12.56 34.55 -14.38
N MET A 46 13.88 34.59 -14.26
CA MET A 46 14.75 35.51 -14.97
C MET A 46 14.76 35.25 -16.47
N ASP A 47 14.76 33.98 -16.87
CA ASP A 47 14.75 33.55 -18.26
C ASP A 47 14.18 32.13 -18.43
N ASP A 48 14.02 31.71 -19.69
CA ASP A 48 13.51 30.37 -20.04
C ASP A 48 14.42 29.24 -19.56
N ARG A 49 15.72 29.50 -19.40
CA ARG A 49 16.68 28.50 -18.94
C ARG A 49 16.49 28.22 -17.46
N GLU A 50 16.26 29.25 -16.65
CA GLU A 50 15.91 29.10 -15.23
C GLU A 50 14.58 28.35 -15.07
N MET A 51 13.57 28.71 -15.87
CA MET A 51 12.29 28.01 -15.87
C MET A 51 12.44 26.52 -16.23
N ALA A 52 13.21 26.19 -17.26
CA ALA A 52 13.49 24.81 -17.65
C ALA A 52 14.23 24.05 -16.53
N THR A 53 15.24 24.68 -15.93
CA THR A 53 16.03 24.09 -14.83
C THR A 53 15.16 23.81 -13.60
N TRP A 54 14.29 24.74 -13.21
CA TRP A 54 13.35 24.53 -12.12
C TRP A 54 12.36 23.41 -12.44
N THR A 55 11.85 23.36 -13.68
CA THR A 55 10.92 22.32 -14.13
C THR A 55 11.55 20.93 -14.04
N ASP A 56 12.78 20.77 -14.50
CA ASP A 56 13.50 19.50 -14.43
C ASP A 56 13.69 19.05 -12.97
N GLN A 57 14.08 19.97 -12.09
CA GLN A 57 14.23 19.68 -10.66
C GLN A 57 12.90 19.27 -10.00
N ALA A 58 11.79 19.94 -10.34
CA ALA A 58 10.47 19.62 -9.82
C ALA A 58 9.95 18.26 -10.32
N VAL A 59 10.22 17.93 -11.58
CA VAL A 59 9.86 16.62 -12.16
C VAL A 59 10.61 15.50 -11.46
N GLU A 60 11.92 15.67 -11.27
CA GLU A 60 12.80 14.69 -10.64
C GLU A 60 12.48 14.49 -9.16
N SER A 61 12.28 15.57 -8.38
CA SER A 61 11.88 15.46 -6.97
C SER A 61 10.56 14.70 -6.80
N GLY A 62 9.59 14.97 -7.68
CA GLY A 62 8.30 14.26 -7.68
C GLY A 62 8.40 12.80 -8.15
N ARG A 63 9.39 12.43 -8.97
CA ARG A 63 9.49 11.08 -9.55
C ARG A 63 9.67 10.01 -8.49
N GLU A 64 10.58 10.25 -7.54
CA GLU A 64 10.86 9.32 -6.45
C GLU A 64 9.66 9.18 -5.52
N CYS A 65 9.01 10.29 -5.18
CA CYS A 65 7.82 10.29 -4.33
C CYS A 65 6.66 9.49 -4.97
N ARG A 66 6.42 9.69 -6.27
CA ARG A 66 5.41 8.91 -7.02
C ARG A 66 5.76 7.42 -7.10
N ALA A 67 7.04 7.08 -7.24
CA ALA A 67 7.50 5.69 -7.24
C ALA A 67 7.27 5.01 -5.88
N ALA A 68 7.67 5.67 -4.79
CA ALA A 68 7.46 5.18 -3.43
C ALA A 68 5.96 5.01 -3.10
N HIS A 69 5.14 6.00 -3.46
CA HIS A 69 3.69 5.93 -3.24
C HIS A 69 3.03 4.78 -4.02
N ARG A 70 3.45 4.56 -5.28
CA ARG A 70 2.97 3.39 -6.07
C ARG A 70 3.34 2.08 -5.41
N ALA A 71 4.60 1.93 -5.01
CA ALA A 71 5.07 0.72 -4.33
C ALA A 71 4.36 0.47 -3.00
N LEU A 72 4.09 1.52 -2.21
CA LEU A 72 3.32 1.43 -0.97
C LEU A 72 1.86 1.03 -1.23
N SER A 73 1.22 1.61 -2.25
CA SER A 73 -0.13 1.23 -2.69
C SER A 73 -0.18 -0.25 -3.10
N ASP A 74 0.80 -0.71 -3.87
CA ASP A 74 0.86 -2.09 -4.35
C ASP A 74 1.08 -3.08 -3.19
N TRP A 75 1.96 -2.74 -2.25
CA TRP A 75 2.13 -3.49 -1.00
C TRP A 75 0.84 -3.53 -0.18
N ALA A 76 0.10 -2.43 -0.09
CA ALA A 76 -1.15 -2.37 0.68
C ALA A 76 -2.27 -3.23 0.07
N LYS A 77 -2.33 -3.31 -1.27
CA LYS A 77 -3.28 -4.16 -2.01
C LYS A 77 -2.89 -5.63 -1.97
N ASN A 78 -1.60 -5.91 -2.07
CA ASN A 78 -1.04 -7.25 -2.15
C ASN A 78 0.06 -7.44 -1.09
N PRO A 79 -0.29 -7.43 0.21
CA PRO A 79 0.71 -7.60 1.25
C PRO A 79 1.34 -9.00 1.13
N PRO A 80 2.67 -9.12 1.32
CA PRO A 80 3.33 -10.42 1.30
C PRO A 80 2.67 -11.34 2.33
N GLN A 81 2.28 -12.53 1.88
CA GLN A 81 1.70 -13.56 2.76
C GLN A 81 2.80 -14.00 3.73
N VAL A 82 2.56 -13.84 5.02
CA VAL A 82 3.44 -14.39 6.06
C VAL A 82 3.33 -15.92 5.94
N LYS A 83 4.43 -16.58 5.57
CA LYS A 83 4.52 -18.05 5.55
C LYS A 83 4.51 -18.63 6.95
#